data_AF-A0A381XI91-F1
#
_entry.id   AF-A0A381XI91-F1
#
_cell.length_a   1.000
_cell.length_b   1.000
_cell.length_c   1.000
_cell.angle_alpha   90.00
_cell.angle_beta   90.00
_cell.angle_gamma   90.00
#
_symmetry.space_group_name_H-M   'P 1'
#
loop_
_entity.id
_entity.type
_entity.pdbx_description
1 polymer ?
#
loop_
_entity_poly.entity_id
_entity_poly.type
_entity_poly.pdbx_seq_one_letter_code
_entity_poly.pdbx_strand_id
1 'polypeptide(L)'
;MRPKFYFPIFLCLVSIGISEPAKIDSAQYKDKWLAFDKVQHFTFSFLWTLSSQYILVNNMNMYEQDALPCSIISSLSAGIIKETYDMKRPNGYFSHKDMVANVFGVLLAFLTINENFSPN
;
A
#
# COMPACT_ATOMS: atom_id res chain seq x y z
N MET A 1 15.79 -18.89 16.05
CA MET A 1 14.47 -18.49 16.60
C MET A 1 13.45 -18.61 15.47
N ARG A 2 12.30 -19.28 15.69
CA ARG A 2 11.24 -19.40 14.68
C ARG A 2 10.55 -18.04 14.52
N PRO A 3 10.49 -17.42 13.32
CA PRO A 3 9.76 -16.18 13.14
C PRO A 3 8.28 -16.48 13.35
N LYS A 4 7.69 -15.88 14.38
CA LYS A 4 6.27 -16.04 14.68
C LYS A 4 5.49 -15.29 13.59
N PHE A 5 4.66 -16.03 12.85
CA PHE A 5 3.90 -15.66 11.65
C PHE A 5 2.83 -14.55 11.84
N TYR A 6 2.93 -13.73 12.88
CA TYR A 6 1.92 -12.72 13.25
C TYR A 6 2.09 -11.38 12.52
N PHE A 7 3.23 -11.16 11.86
CA PHE A 7 3.51 -9.91 11.14
C PHE A 7 2.56 -9.62 9.96
N PRO A 8 2.24 -10.57 9.05
CA PRO A 8 1.26 -10.29 7.99
C PRO A 8 -0.14 -9.99 8.54
N ILE A 9 -0.49 -10.55 9.70
CA ILE A 9 -1.77 -10.30 10.38
C ILE A 9 -1.78 -8.90 11.02
N PHE A 10 -0.69 -8.50 11.68
CA PHE A 10 -0.53 -7.16 12.25
C PHE A 10 -0.57 -6.06 11.18
N LEU A 11 0.07 -6.32 10.05
CA LEU A 11 0.12 -5.39 8.93
C LEU A 11 -1.26 -5.25 8.25
N CYS A 12 -2.06 -6.33 8.17
CA CYS A 12 -3.47 -6.25 7.75
C CYS A 12 -4.35 -5.40 8.70
N LEU A 13 -4.02 -5.33 10.00
CA LEU A 13 -4.81 -4.59 10.99
C LEU A 13 -4.54 -3.08 10.97
N VAL A 14 -3.32 -2.65 10.62
CA VAL A 14 -2.97 -1.21 10.53
C VAL A 14 -3.68 -0.53 9.36
N SER A 15 -3.97 -1.25 8.27
CA SER A 15 -4.70 -0.73 7.10
C SER A 15 -6.14 -0.28 7.41
N ILE A 16 -6.68 -0.66 8.57
CA ILE A 16 -8.05 -0.32 8.98
C ILE A 16 -8.11 1.06 9.67
N GLY A 17 -6.98 1.60 10.13
CA GLY A 17 -6.93 2.77 11.04
C GLY A 17 -6.94 4.16 10.39
N ILE A 18 -6.67 4.29 9.09
CA ILE A 18 -6.59 5.59 8.40
C ILE A 18 -7.78 5.73 7.43
N SER A 19 -9.00 5.64 7.98
CA SER A 19 -10.19 6.10 7.26
C SER A 19 -10.47 7.54 7.70
N GLU A 20 -10.07 8.52 6.89
CA GLU A 20 -10.75 9.81 6.95
C GLU A 20 -12.23 9.57 6.57
N PRO A 21 -13.20 10.07 7.36
CA PRO A 21 -14.59 10.00 6.96
C PRO A 21 -14.78 10.86 5.71
N ALA A 22 -14.97 10.21 4.56
CA ALA A 22 -15.29 10.89 3.33
C ALA A 22 -16.56 11.74 3.54
N LYS A 23 -16.43 13.06 3.39
CA LYS A 23 -17.58 13.96 3.37
C LYS A 23 -18.47 13.57 2.19
N ILE A 24 -19.72 13.29 2.50
CA ILE A 24 -20.75 12.90 1.56
C ILE A 24 -21.16 14.14 0.76
N ASP A 25 -20.80 14.19 -0.52
CA ASP A 25 -21.50 15.02 -1.50
C ASP A 25 -21.95 14.14 -2.67
N SER A 26 -23.26 14.00 -2.81
CA SER A 26 -24.01 13.07 -3.65
C SER A 26 -24.05 13.44 -5.14
N ALA A 27 -23.07 14.18 -5.65
CA ALA A 27 -22.97 14.52 -7.07
C ALA A 27 -21.81 13.73 -7.68
N GLN A 28 -22.13 12.58 -8.29
CA GLN A 28 -21.30 11.79 -9.22
C GLN A 28 -19.87 12.33 -9.36
N TYR A 29 -19.03 12.08 -8.35
CA TYR A 29 -17.70 12.68 -8.27
C TYR A 29 -16.90 12.11 -9.44
N LYS A 30 -16.70 12.93 -10.47
CA LYS A 30 -15.94 12.55 -11.64
C LYS A 30 -14.49 12.41 -11.19
N ASP A 31 -14.11 11.17 -10.86
CA ASP A 31 -12.79 10.79 -10.39
C ASP A 31 -11.74 11.47 -11.28
N LYS A 32 -10.92 12.35 -10.72
CA LYS A 32 -9.91 13.12 -11.47
C LYS A 32 -8.57 12.39 -11.40
N TRP A 33 -7.84 12.39 -12.50
CA TRP A 33 -6.50 11.82 -12.55
C TRP A 33 -5.47 12.59 -11.70
N LEU A 34 -5.70 13.89 -11.48
CA LEU A 34 -4.88 14.76 -10.66
C LEU A 34 -5.72 15.30 -9.50
N ALA A 35 -6.00 14.43 -8.54
CA ALA A 35 -6.62 14.80 -7.28
C ALA A 35 -5.72 14.38 -6.11
N PHE A 36 -5.92 15.03 -4.95
CA PHE A 36 -5.11 14.82 -3.76
C PHE A 36 -5.19 13.38 -3.25
N ASP A 37 -6.33 12.72 -3.47
CA ASP A 37 -6.53 11.28 -3.23
C ASP A 37 -5.46 10.42 -3.92
N LYS A 38 -5.10 10.71 -5.18
CA LYS A 38 -4.11 9.95 -5.95
C LYS A 38 -2.72 10.09 -5.34
N VAL A 39 -2.39 11.28 -4.85
CA VAL A 39 -1.14 11.54 -4.14
C VAL A 39 -1.09 10.78 -2.82
N GLN A 40 -2.22 10.71 -2.09
CA GLN A 40 -2.32 9.91 -0.87
C GLN A 40 -2.13 8.42 -1.17
N HIS A 41 -2.79 7.88 -2.20
CA HIS A 41 -2.64 6.50 -2.63
C HIS A 41 -1.21 6.14 -3.00
N PHE A 42 -0.59 6.97 -3.83
CA PHE A 42 0.81 6.83 -4.23
C PHE A 42 1.75 6.88 -3.02
N THR A 43 1.59 7.87 -2.14
CA THR A 43 2.49 8.09 -0.99
C THR A 43 2.33 6.97 0.03
N PHE A 44 1.09 6.56 0.31
CA PHE A 44 0.80 5.46 1.22
C PHE A 44 1.41 4.16 0.73
N SER A 45 1.19 3.79 -0.54
CA SER A 45 1.74 2.54 -1.08
C SER A 45 3.27 2.56 -1.13
N PHE A 46 3.88 3.69 -1.50
CA PHE A 46 5.33 3.87 -1.48
C PHE A 46 5.93 3.66 -0.09
N LEU A 47 5.44 4.42 0.91
CA LEU A 47 5.95 4.34 2.28
C LEU A 47 5.64 2.98 2.93
N TRP A 48 4.50 2.38 2.60
CA TRP A 48 4.12 1.05 3.08
C TRP A 48 5.08 -0.03 2.60
N THR A 49 5.42 -0.02 1.30
CA THR A 49 6.38 -0.98 0.74
C THR A 49 7.77 -0.80 1.39
N LEU A 50 8.26 0.44 1.51
CA LEU A 50 9.56 0.70 2.16
C LEU A 50 9.57 0.27 3.64
N SER A 51 8.52 0.61 4.39
CA SER A 51 8.42 0.27 5.81
C SER A 51 8.30 -1.24 6.00
N SER A 52 7.51 -1.91 5.16
CA SER A 52 7.39 -3.37 5.19
C SER A 52 8.72 -4.03 4.87
N GLN A 53 9.43 -3.57 3.84
CA GLN A 53 10.78 -4.05 3.52
C GLN A 53 11.72 -3.90 4.71
N TYR A 54 11.78 -2.70 5.29
CA TYR A 54 12.64 -2.40 6.42
C TYR A 54 12.36 -3.33 7.61
N ILE A 55 11.10 -3.55 7.95
CA ILE A 55 10.73 -4.40 9.09
C ILE A 55 11.05 -5.88 8.80
N LEU A 56 10.76 -6.37 7.59
CA LEU A 56 11.05 -7.75 7.21
C LEU A 56 12.55 -8.05 7.28
N VAL A 57 13.38 -7.12 6.82
CA VAL A 57 14.84 -7.27 6.83
C VAL A 57 15.38 -7.10 8.25
N ASN A 58 15.12 -5.96 8.89
CA ASN A 58 15.81 -5.58 10.13
C ASN A 58 15.22 -6.22 11.40
N ASN A 59 13.90 -6.43 11.45
CA ASN A 59 13.25 -6.96 12.65
C ASN A 59 12.94 -8.46 12.52
N MET A 60 12.69 -8.96 11.30
CA MET A 60 12.40 -10.37 11.05
C MET A 60 13.59 -11.16 10.51
N ASN A 61 14.71 -10.50 10.21
CA ASN A 61 15.94 -11.12 9.74
C ASN A 61 15.73 -11.94 8.45
N MET A 62 14.81 -11.47 7.60
CA MET A 62 14.61 -12.03 6.26
C MET A 62 15.68 -11.49 5.31
N TYR A 63 16.10 -12.32 4.37
CA TYR A 63 16.97 -11.85 3.29
C TYR A 63 16.25 -10.79 2.48
N GLU A 64 16.99 -9.77 2.06
CA GLU A 64 16.47 -8.64 1.31
C GLU A 64 15.73 -9.04 0.03
N GLN A 65 16.25 -10.05 -0.66
CA GLN A 65 15.68 -10.64 -1.88
C GLN A 65 14.34 -11.34 -1.64
N ASP A 66 14.15 -11.94 -0.46
CA ASP A 66 12.90 -12.60 -0.06
C ASP A 66 11.89 -11.59 0.51
N ALA A 67 12.38 -10.54 1.18
CA ALA A 67 11.55 -9.49 1.77
C ALA A 67 10.89 -8.61 0.69
N LEU A 68 11.55 -8.39 -0.44
CA LEU A 68 11.06 -7.53 -1.53
C LEU A 68 9.73 -8.00 -2.14
N PRO A 69 9.56 -9.24 -2.59
CA PRO A 69 8.27 -9.70 -3.07
C PRO A 69 7.19 -9.66 -1.98
N CYS A 70 7.56 -9.94 -0.72
CA CYS A 70 6.62 -9.86 0.41
C CYS A 70 6.12 -8.42 0.68
N SER A 71 7.01 -7.42 0.63
CA SER A 71 6.64 -6.02 0.85
C SER A 71 5.77 -5.46 -0.29
N ILE A 72 6.04 -5.87 -1.54
CA ILE A 72 5.23 -5.54 -2.72
C ILE A 72 3.83 -6.15 -2.62
N ILE A 73 3.74 -7.47 -2.40
CA ILE A 73 2.46 -8.19 -2.31
C ILE A 73 1.61 -7.60 -1.18
N SER A 74 2.24 -7.28 -0.06
CA SER A 74 1.57 -6.65 1.06
C SER A 74 0.96 -5.29 0.69
N SER A 75 1.72 -4.40 0.05
CA SER A 75 1.20 -3.09 -0.34
C SER A 75 0.07 -3.17 -1.37
N LEU A 76 0.19 -4.06 -2.36
CA LEU A 76 -0.85 -4.26 -3.37
C LEU A 76 -2.13 -4.83 -2.74
N SER A 77 -1.97 -5.78 -1.81
CA SER A 77 -3.10 -6.35 -1.06
C SER A 77 -3.81 -5.26 -0.24
N ALA A 78 -3.06 -4.40 0.44
CA ALA A 78 -3.62 -3.27 1.20
C ALA A 78 -4.43 -2.32 0.30
N GLY A 79 -3.90 -1.98 -0.89
CA GLY A 79 -4.61 -1.15 -1.88
C GLY A 79 -5.91 -1.79 -2.38
N ILE A 80 -5.87 -3.08 -2.73
CA ILE A 80 -7.06 -3.82 -3.19
C ILE A 80 -8.12 -3.92 -2.08
N ILE A 81 -7.69 -4.21 -0.85
CA ILE A 81 -8.60 -4.31 0.31
C ILE A 81 -9.29 -2.96 0.56
N LYS A 82 -8.53 -1.85 0.52
CA LYS A 82 -9.08 -0.50 0.70
C LYS A 82 -10.15 -0.21 -0.36
N GLU A 83 -9.84 -0.38 -1.64
CA GLU A 83 -10.80 -0.09 -2.72
C GLU A 83 -12.04 -1.00 -2.66
N THR A 84 -11.85 -2.27 -2.30
CA THR A 84 -12.96 -3.23 -2.12
C THR A 84 -13.83 -2.84 -0.92
N TYR A 85 -13.22 -2.32 0.13
CA TYR A 85 -13.92 -1.86 1.32
C TYR A 85 -14.69 -0.57 1.06
N ASP A 86 -14.11 0.37 0.31
CA ASP A 86 -14.80 1.59 -0.12
C ASP A 86 -16.00 1.27 -1.01
N MET A 87 -15.90 0.31 -1.93
CA MET A 87 -17.03 -0.15 -2.74
C MET A 87 -18.22 -0.69 -1.91
N LYS A 88 -17.96 -1.22 -0.71
CA LYS A 88 -19.02 -1.72 0.18
C LYS A 88 -19.74 -0.62 0.97
N ARG A 89 -19.23 0.61 0.95
CA ARG A 89 -19.86 1.77 1.62
C ARG A 89 -21.02 2.30 0.78
N PRO A 90 -22.07 2.89 1.41
CA PRO A 90 -23.16 3.52 0.65
C PRO A 90 -22.61 4.64 -0.24
N ASN A 91 -22.89 4.56 -1.54
CA ASN A 91 -22.34 5.42 -2.62
C ASN A 91 -20.82 5.29 -2.88
N GLY A 92 -20.17 4.25 -2.35
CA GLY A 92 -18.77 3.95 -2.64
C GLY A 92 -18.59 3.35 -4.04
N TYR A 93 -17.43 3.60 -4.64
CA TYR A 93 -17.04 3.03 -5.92
C TYR A 93 -15.59 2.54 -5.85
N PHE A 94 -15.26 1.55 -6.67
CA PHE A 94 -13.89 1.11 -6.85
C PHE A 94 -13.19 2.02 -7.86
N SER A 95 -12.13 2.72 -7.47
CA SER A 95 -11.38 3.57 -8.40
C SER A 95 -10.22 2.81 -9.03
N HIS A 96 -10.30 2.63 -10.34
CA HIS A 96 -9.15 2.14 -11.12
C HIS A 96 -7.97 3.13 -11.08
N LYS A 97 -8.22 4.43 -10.91
CA LYS A 97 -7.16 5.45 -10.87
C LYS A 97 -6.38 5.39 -9.57
N ASP A 98 -7.05 5.12 -8.46
CA ASP A 98 -6.40 4.86 -7.17
C ASP A 98 -5.54 3.60 -7.23
N MET A 99 -6.01 2.56 -7.92
CA MET A 99 -5.20 1.37 -8.16
C MET A 99 -3.93 1.67 -8.96
N VAL A 100 -4.03 2.49 -10.01
CA VAL A 100 -2.87 2.94 -10.80
C VAL A 100 -1.91 3.76 -9.94
N ALA A 101 -2.41 4.66 -9.10
CA ALA A 101 -1.57 5.44 -8.17
C ALA A 101 -0.85 4.53 -7.16
N ASN A 102 -1.54 3.53 -6.60
CA ASN A 102 -0.94 2.53 -5.71
C ASN A 102 0.22 1.80 -6.42
N VAL A 103 0.00 1.34 -7.66
CA VAL A 103 1.01 0.64 -8.46
C VAL A 103 2.24 1.51 -8.72
N PHE A 104 2.06 2.79 -9.05
CA PHE A 104 3.18 3.72 -9.24
C PHE A 104 4.00 3.92 -7.96
N GLY A 105 3.34 4.02 -6.79
CA GLY A 105 4.04 4.13 -5.52
C GLY A 105 4.84 2.88 -5.18
N VAL A 106 4.27 1.69 -5.41
CA VAL A 106 4.97 0.41 -5.24
C VAL A 106 6.15 0.28 -6.21
N LEU A 107 5.97 0.69 -7.47
CA LEU A 107 7.03 0.66 -8.48
C LEU A 107 8.20 1.56 -8.08
N LEU A 108 7.93 2.78 -7.60
CA LEU A 108 8.99 3.67 -7.12
C LEU A 108 9.72 3.09 -5.91
N ALA A 109 8.99 2.47 -4.98
CA ALA A 109 9.58 1.79 -3.83
C ALA A 109 10.48 0.63 -4.27
N PHE A 110 10.02 -0.19 -5.22
CA PHE A 110 10.82 -1.26 -5.81
C PHE A 110 12.13 -0.74 -6.42
N LEU A 111 12.07 0.31 -7.23
CA LEU A 111 13.27 0.91 -7.84
C LEU A 111 14.24 1.42 -6.76
N THR A 112 13.72 2.10 -5.74
CA THR A 112 14.52 2.62 -4.61
C THR A 112 15.21 1.48 -3.84
N ILE A 113 14.50 0.40 -3.55
CA ILE A 113 15.05 -0.76 -2.85
C ILE A 113 16.08 -1.48 -3.73
N ASN A 114 15.76 -1.69 -5.01
CA ASN A 114 16.63 -2.41 -5.94
C ASN A 114 17.93 -1.66 -6.23
N GLU A 115 17.89 -0.33 -6.32
CA GLU A 115 19.10 0.51 -6.42
C GLU A 115 20.01 0.31 -5.20
N ASN A 116 19.43 0.19 -3.99
CA ASN A 116 20.22 -0.08 -2.78
C ASN A 116 20.88 -1.48 -2.78
N PHE A 117 20.33 -2.46 -3.51
CA PHE A 117 20.93 -3.81 -3.61
C PHE A 117 22.11 -3.88 -4.57
N SER A 118 22.19 -2.96 -5.54
CA SER A 118 23.30 -2.86 -6.49
C SER A 118 24.01 -1.53 -6.30
N PRO A 119 24.75 -1.32 -5.19
CA PRO A 119 25.60 -0.16 -5.08
C PRO A 119 26.65 -0.24 -6.20
N ASN A 120 26.65 0.74 -7.09
CA ASN A 120 27.73 0.93 -8.06
C ASN A 120 29.07 1.13 -7.35
#